data_AF-A0A1L9WRF6-F1
#
_entry.id   AF-A0A1L9WRF6-F1
#
_cell.length_a   1.000
_cell.length_b   1.000
_cell.length_c   1.000
_cell.angle_alpha   90.00
_cell.angle_beta   90.00
_cell.angle_gamma   90.00
#
_symmetry.space_group_name_H-M   'P 1'
#
loop_
_entity.id
_entity.type
_entity.pdbx_description
1 polymer ?
#
loop_
_entity_poly.entity_id
_entity_poly.type
_entity_poly.pdbx_seq_one_letter_code
_entity_poly.pdbx_strand_id
1 'polypeptide(L)'
;MTLSPQPSLGEVAGRHHIYGKTIGLLSRSSRVRVLFCPTLENLRACLSVVGSQRIPQVEKESHEQTEARPLLAVLDSLSLHAPTTEFSAQGLSKTFAALAETSFKADMDLVLCEGQDSTNHEGSPWNAQVPMLNSTVRVSEETALFRRTVPVKRVAERWFEFIEKNYATAGTVDDATGNAQTHTEIEEDRDFQ
;
A
#
# COMPACT_ATOMS: atom_id res chain seq x y z
N MET A 1 -41.43 25.19 -23.50
CA MET A 1 -40.63 24.01 -23.86
C MET A 1 -39.19 24.47 -23.93
N THR A 2 -38.52 24.47 -22.77
CA THR A 2 -37.21 25.08 -22.56
C THR A 2 -36.18 23.96 -22.57
N LEU A 3 -35.31 23.94 -23.59
CA LEU A 3 -34.16 23.03 -23.65
C LEU A 3 -33.10 23.50 -22.64
N SER A 4 -32.84 22.69 -21.62
CA SER A 4 -31.65 22.83 -20.78
C SER A 4 -30.41 22.41 -21.58
N PRO A 5 -29.26 23.09 -21.44
CA PRO A 5 -28.03 22.67 -22.09
C PRO A 5 -27.48 21.40 -21.43
N GLN A 6 -27.18 20.39 -22.25
CA GLN A 6 -26.43 19.22 -21.83
C GLN A 6 -24.99 19.63 -21.50
N PRO A 7 -24.45 19.30 -20.31
CA PRO A 7 -23.05 19.53 -20.02
C PRO A 7 -22.21 18.59 -20.89
N SER A 8 -21.26 19.17 -21.61
CA SER A 8 -20.28 18.43 -22.40
C SER A 8 -19.49 17.47 -21.51
N LEU A 9 -19.13 16.31 -22.07
CA LEU A 9 -18.37 15.18 -21.51
C LEU A 9 -16.94 15.52 -20.99
N GLY A 10 -16.65 16.80 -20.70
CA GLY A 10 -15.35 17.30 -20.26
C GLY A 10 -15.33 17.97 -18.89
N GLU A 11 -16.45 18.00 -18.17
CA GLU A 11 -16.63 18.88 -16.99
C GLU A 11 -17.07 18.14 -15.70
N VAL A 12 -16.63 16.90 -15.47
CA VAL A 12 -16.90 16.20 -14.18
C VAL A 12 -15.68 15.44 -13.62
N ALA A 13 -14.48 15.66 -14.16
CA ALA A 13 -13.26 15.24 -13.46
C ALA A 13 -12.74 16.43 -12.64
N GLY A 14 -13.43 16.72 -11.53
CA GLY A 14 -12.97 17.71 -10.56
C GLY A 14 -11.53 17.38 -10.18
N ARG A 15 -10.60 18.27 -10.55
CA ARG A 15 -9.19 18.21 -10.12
C ARG A 15 -9.20 18.31 -8.60
N HIS A 16 -9.30 17.16 -7.90
CA HIS A 16 -9.36 17.13 -6.45
C HIS A 16 -8.13 17.86 -5.92
N HIS A 17 -8.36 19.04 -5.35
CA HIS A 17 -7.32 19.97 -4.90
C HIS A 17 -6.33 19.34 -3.91
N ILE A 18 -6.75 18.23 -3.27
CA ILE A 18 -5.95 17.39 -2.40
C ILE A 18 -4.81 16.73 -3.18
N TYR A 19 -5.07 16.11 -4.34
CA TYR A 19 -4.02 15.44 -5.13
C TYR A 19 -2.99 16.42 -5.70
N GLY A 20 -3.44 17.59 -6.16
CA GLY A 20 -2.55 18.63 -6.70
C GLY A 20 -1.58 19.18 -5.65
N LYS A 21 -2.06 19.36 -4.40
CA LYS A 21 -1.20 19.78 -3.29
C LYS A 21 -0.26 18.65 -2.86
N THR A 22 -0.74 17.41 -2.78
CA THR A 22 0.07 16.28 -2.32
C THR A 22 1.21 15.95 -3.29
N ILE A 23 0.96 15.88 -4.60
CA ILE A 23 2.03 15.56 -5.56
C ILE A 23 3.11 16.64 -5.62
N GLY A 24 2.72 17.92 -5.53
CA GLY A 24 3.65 19.04 -5.48
C GLY A 24 4.49 19.09 -4.20
N LEU A 25 3.94 18.60 -3.08
CA LEU A 25 4.70 18.42 -1.84
C LEU A 25 5.68 17.25 -1.94
N LEU A 26 5.24 16.13 -2.51
CA LEU A 26 6.11 14.97 -2.75
C LEU A 26 7.26 15.32 -3.69
N SER A 27 7.01 16.08 -4.77
CA SER A 27 8.03 16.47 -5.73
C SER A 27 9.07 17.43 -5.16
N ARG A 28 8.73 18.18 -4.09
CA ARG A 28 9.63 19.11 -3.41
C ARG A 28 10.33 18.51 -2.19
N SER A 29 9.94 17.29 -1.79
CA SER A 29 10.52 16.62 -0.64
C SER A 29 11.92 16.10 -0.96
N SER A 30 12.89 16.39 -0.10
CA SER A 30 14.21 15.74 -0.14
C SER A 30 14.20 14.34 0.50
N ARG A 31 13.14 14.01 1.25
CA ARG A 31 13.01 12.76 2.02
C ARG A 31 12.17 11.70 1.32
N VAL A 32 11.48 12.04 0.23
CA VAL A 32 10.62 11.12 -0.51
C VAL A 32 10.99 11.18 -1.98
N ARG A 33 11.28 10.02 -2.57
CA ARG A 33 11.50 9.86 -4.00
C ARG A 33 10.32 9.11 -4.59
N VAL A 34 9.67 9.71 -5.59
CA VAL A 34 8.56 9.09 -6.30
C VAL A 34 9.03 8.68 -7.69
N LEU A 35 8.80 7.42 -8.06
CA LEU A 35 9.08 6.88 -9.38
C LEU A 35 7.77 6.41 -10.00
N PHE A 36 7.46 6.88 -11.20
CA PHE A 36 6.27 6.45 -11.93
C PHE A 36 6.64 5.33 -12.91
N CYS A 37 6.01 4.17 -12.76
CA CYS A 37 6.27 2.97 -13.56
C CYS A 37 5.00 2.58 -14.34
N PRO A 38 4.80 3.08 -15.57
CA PRO A 38 3.58 2.80 -16.34
C PRO A 38 3.50 1.37 -16.89
N THR A 39 4.61 0.63 -16.90
CA THR A 39 4.71 -0.75 -17.41
C THR A 39 5.56 -1.63 -16.49
N LEU A 40 5.45 -2.95 -16.63
CA LEU A 40 6.32 -3.89 -15.92
C LEU A 40 7.80 -3.70 -16.26
N GLU A 41 8.09 -3.34 -17.52
CA GLU A 41 9.44 -3.04 -17.99
C GLU A 41 10.00 -1.80 -17.28
N ASN A 42 9.20 -0.74 -17.13
CA ASN A 42 9.59 0.44 -16.37
C ASN A 42 9.86 0.10 -14.90
N LEU A 43 8.99 -0.69 -14.27
CA LEU A 43 9.20 -1.14 -12.88
C LEU A 43 10.52 -1.90 -12.74
N ARG A 44 10.77 -2.88 -13.61
CA ARG A 44 12.01 -3.67 -13.60
C ARG A 44 13.25 -2.81 -13.82
N ALA A 45 13.18 -1.86 -14.75
CA ALA A 45 14.26 -0.91 -14.98
C ALA A 45 14.52 -0.05 -13.73
N CYS A 46 13.47 0.48 -13.09
CA CYS A 46 13.60 1.24 -11.85
C CYS A 46 14.24 0.41 -10.73
N LEU A 47 13.82 -0.83 -10.52
CA LEU A 47 14.40 -1.72 -9.50
C LEU A 47 15.89 -1.98 -9.74
N SER A 48 16.30 -2.15 -11.00
CA SER A 48 17.72 -2.34 -11.35
C SER A 48 18.59 -1.13 -10.94
N VAL A 49 18.05 0.08 -11.03
CA VAL A 49 18.75 1.31 -10.64
C VAL A 49 18.78 1.47 -9.13
N VAL A 50 17.65 1.25 -8.45
CA VAL A 50 17.54 1.36 -6.99
C VAL A 50 18.48 0.37 -6.31
N GLY A 51 18.51 -0.89 -6.76
CA GLY A 51 19.36 -1.92 -6.18
C GLY A 51 20.86 -1.72 -6.46
N SER A 52 21.22 -0.88 -7.43
CA SER A 52 22.62 -0.55 -7.73
C SER A 52 23.13 0.66 -6.94
N GLN A 53 22.25 1.48 -6.38
CA GLN A 53 22.61 2.58 -5.47
C GLN A 53 22.96 2.00 -4.09
N ARG A 54 24.10 1.33 -3.96
CA ARG A 54 24.70 1.11 -2.65
C ARG A 54 25.08 2.50 -2.11
N ILE A 55 24.38 2.98 -1.11
CA ILE A 55 24.95 4.02 -0.25
C ILE A 55 26.23 3.40 0.31
N PRO A 56 27.43 3.98 0.09
CA PRO A 56 28.63 3.46 0.70
C PRO A 56 28.37 3.40 2.19
N GLN A 57 28.42 2.18 2.74
CA GLN A 57 28.51 1.98 4.17
C GLN A 57 29.86 2.58 4.55
N VAL A 58 29.88 3.90 4.81
CA VAL A 58 30.94 4.48 5.64
C VAL A 58 30.90 3.64 6.89
N GLU A 59 32.01 2.97 7.19
CA GLU A 59 32.20 2.16 8.40
C GLU A 59 31.51 2.89 9.55
N LYS A 60 30.33 2.39 9.97
CA LYS A 60 29.61 2.94 11.11
C LYS A 60 30.43 2.57 12.33
N GLU A 61 31.42 3.42 12.64
CA GLU A 61 31.99 3.48 13.97
C GLU A 61 30.82 3.64 14.95
N SER A 62 30.86 2.79 15.98
CA SER A 62 29.85 2.52 16.98
C SER A 62 29.28 3.76 17.66
N HIS A 63 28.32 4.41 17.01
CA HIS A 63 27.43 5.38 17.62
C HIS A 63 26.00 4.88 17.48
N GLU A 64 25.44 4.48 18.62
CA GLU A 64 24.08 3.97 18.85
C GLU A 64 23.02 5.05 18.55
N GLN A 65 22.89 5.42 17.28
CA GLN A 65 21.72 6.12 16.76
C GLN A 65 21.11 5.22 15.70
N THR A 66 20.04 4.52 16.09
CA THR A 66 19.21 3.71 15.21
C THR A 66 18.46 4.64 14.26
N GLU A 67 19.14 5.17 13.25
CA GLU A 67 18.52 5.80 12.09
C GLU A 67 17.56 4.77 11.47
N ALA A 68 16.28 5.12 11.36
CA ALA A 68 15.27 4.24 10.77
C ALA A 68 15.63 3.92 9.31
N ARG A 69 15.51 2.65 8.92
CA ARG A 69 15.80 2.21 7.55
C ARG A 69 14.85 2.92 6.57
N PRO A 70 15.34 3.36 5.39
CA PRO A 70 14.46 3.95 4.39
C PRO A 70 13.40 2.94 3.92
N LEU A 71 12.22 3.44 3.53
CA LEU A 71 11.11 2.60 3.07
C LEU A 71 10.98 2.64 1.54
N LEU A 72 10.97 1.46 0.91
CA LEU A 72 10.52 1.23 -0.46
C LEU A 72 9.05 0.81 -0.43
N ALA A 73 8.16 1.72 -0.81
CA ALA A 73 6.74 1.42 -0.99
C ALA A 73 6.41 1.26 -2.48
N VAL A 74 5.81 0.13 -2.84
CA VAL A 74 5.30 -0.12 -4.19
C VAL A 74 3.78 -0.15 -4.14
N LEU A 75 3.16 0.60 -5.06
CA LEU A 75 1.71 0.77 -5.14
C LEU A 75 1.19 0.12 -6.42
N ASP A 76 0.06 -0.58 -6.32
CA ASP A 76 -0.73 -1.10 -7.44
C ASP A 76 0.05 -2.03 -8.39
N SER A 77 0.91 -2.88 -7.83
CA SER A 77 1.71 -3.82 -8.62
C SER A 77 0.85 -4.87 -9.33
N LEU A 78 -0.26 -5.28 -8.73
CA LEU A 78 -1.15 -6.27 -9.34
C LEU A 78 -1.86 -5.68 -10.56
N SER A 79 -2.30 -4.43 -10.46
CA SER A 79 -2.90 -3.69 -11.57
C SER A 79 -1.93 -3.54 -12.74
N LEU A 80 -0.62 -3.40 -12.46
CA LEU A 80 0.42 -3.36 -13.49
C LEU A 80 0.59 -4.70 -14.21
N HIS A 81 0.40 -5.82 -13.50
CA HIS A 81 0.46 -7.15 -14.09
C HIS A 81 -0.83 -7.52 -14.84
N ALA A 82 -2.00 -7.14 -14.35
CA ALA A 82 -3.33 -7.57 -14.84
C ALA A 82 -3.52 -7.54 -16.37
N PRO A 83 -3.09 -6.51 -17.13
CA PRO A 83 -3.26 -6.48 -18.58
C PRO A 83 -2.22 -7.33 -19.35
N THR A 84 -1.30 -7.99 -18.65
CA THR A 84 -0.16 -8.70 -19.25
C THR A 84 -0.30 -10.22 -19.13
N THR A 85 0.44 -10.96 -19.96
CA THR A 85 0.55 -12.42 -19.83
C THR A 85 1.34 -12.86 -18.60
N GLU A 86 1.97 -11.92 -17.89
CA GLU A 86 2.69 -12.13 -16.64
C GLU A 86 1.79 -11.96 -15.41
N PHE A 87 0.47 -11.77 -15.58
CA PHE A 87 -0.49 -11.95 -14.49
C PHE A 87 -0.69 -13.45 -14.19
N SER A 88 0.36 -14.05 -13.65
CA SER A 88 0.45 -15.46 -13.29
C SER A 88 1.25 -15.60 -12.00
N ALA A 89 1.20 -16.76 -11.36
CA ALA A 89 2.03 -17.03 -10.18
C ALA A 89 3.53 -16.90 -10.49
N GLN A 90 3.97 -17.34 -11.66
CA GLN A 90 5.35 -17.23 -12.12
C GLN A 90 5.77 -15.76 -12.31
N GLY A 91 4.96 -14.98 -13.04
CA GLY A 91 5.23 -13.59 -13.33
C GLY A 91 5.23 -12.73 -12.06
N LEU A 92 4.23 -12.89 -11.21
CA LEU A 92 4.12 -12.22 -9.92
C LEU A 92 5.28 -12.61 -8.99
N SER A 93 5.58 -13.91 -8.86
CA SER A 93 6.71 -14.35 -8.02
C SER A 93 8.04 -13.77 -8.50
N LYS A 94 8.24 -13.61 -9.82
CA LYS A 94 9.46 -12.99 -10.37
C LYS A 94 9.56 -11.52 -9.97
N THR A 95 8.46 -10.77 -10.06
CA THR A 95 8.43 -9.36 -9.64
C THR A 95 8.62 -9.22 -8.13
N PHE A 96 7.94 -10.04 -7.32
CA PHE A 96 8.07 -10.05 -5.86
C PHE A 96 9.48 -10.39 -5.40
N ALA A 97 10.12 -11.39 -6.02
CA ALA A 97 11.51 -11.72 -5.77
C ALA A 97 12.44 -10.54 -6.06
N ALA A 98 12.26 -9.88 -7.22
CA ALA A 98 13.07 -8.74 -7.60
C ALA A 98 12.91 -7.56 -6.65
N LEU A 99 11.69 -7.33 -6.15
CA LEU A 99 11.41 -6.32 -5.12
C LEU A 99 12.16 -6.62 -3.82
N ALA A 100 12.00 -7.84 -3.29
CA ALA A 100 12.66 -8.27 -2.06
C ALA A 100 14.20 -8.23 -2.18
N GLU A 101 14.75 -8.66 -3.32
CA GLU A 101 16.18 -8.57 -3.60
C GLU A 101 16.66 -7.11 -3.65
N THR A 102 15.88 -6.24 -4.31
CA THR A 102 16.23 -4.82 -4.45
C THR A 102 16.22 -4.10 -3.10
N SER A 103 15.19 -4.31 -2.28
CA SER A 103 15.12 -3.71 -0.96
C SER A 103 16.23 -4.20 -0.04
N PHE A 104 16.53 -5.50 -0.08
CA PHE A 104 17.63 -6.09 0.67
C PHE A 104 18.98 -5.47 0.26
N LYS A 105 19.27 -5.37 -1.05
CA LYS A 105 20.51 -4.77 -1.56
C LYS A 105 20.64 -3.27 -1.23
N ALA A 106 19.52 -2.56 -1.17
CA ALA A 106 19.47 -1.13 -0.88
C ALA A 106 19.36 -0.82 0.62
N ASP A 107 19.35 -1.82 1.49
CA ASP A 107 19.13 -1.69 2.94
C ASP A 107 17.84 -0.93 3.29
N MET A 108 16.75 -1.25 2.59
CA MET A 108 15.43 -0.64 2.76
C MET A 108 14.41 -1.63 3.32
N ASP A 109 13.48 -1.12 4.13
CA ASP A 109 12.25 -1.84 4.43
C ASP A 109 11.34 -1.81 3.20
N LEU A 110 10.56 -2.87 2.98
CA LEU A 110 9.75 -3.03 1.78
C LEU A 110 8.28 -3.24 2.15
N VAL A 111 7.40 -2.44 1.53
CA VAL A 111 5.95 -2.57 1.67
C VAL A 111 5.31 -2.56 0.30
N LEU A 112 4.37 -3.48 0.11
CA LEU A 112 3.54 -3.58 -1.08
C LEU A 112 2.09 -3.24 -0.74
N CYS A 113 1.51 -2.29 -1.46
CA CYS A 113 0.13 -1.85 -1.26
C CYS A 113 -0.64 -1.97 -2.57
N GLU A 114 -1.87 -2.46 -2.49
CA GLU A 114 -2.78 -2.53 -3.63
C GLU A 114 -4.01 -1.70 -3.30
N GLY A 115 -4.38 -0.81 -4.22
CA GLY A 115 -5.60 -0.03 -4.16
C GLY A 115 -6.80 -0.92 -4.36
N GLN A 116 -7.77 -0.81 -3.45
CA GLN A 116 -9.07 -1.42 -3.66
C GLN A 116 -9.89 -0.50 -4.55
N ASP A 117 -10.24 -0.97 -5.74
CA ASP A 117 -11.05 -0.19 -6.66
C ASP A 117 -12.46 -0.04 -6.06
N SER A 118 -12.88 1.20 -5.79
CA SER A 118 -14.13 1.51 -5.08
C SER A 118 -15.39 0.98 -5.77
N THR A 119 -15.28 0.60 -7.04
CA THR A 119 -16.37 0.09 -7.87
C THR A 119 -16.45 -1.44 -7.92
N ASN A 120 -15.38 -2.14 -7.54
CA ASN A 120 -15.36 -3.61 -7.48
C ASN A 120 -15.52 -4.06 -6.02
N HIS A 121 -16.76 -4.40 -5.65
CA HIS A 121 -17.08 -5.06 -4.39
C HIS A 121 -16.57 -6.52 -4.32
N GLU A 122 -15.95 -7.01 -5.40
CA GLU A 122 -15.42 -8.37 -5.50
C GLU A 122 -14.07 -8.53 -4.80
N GLY A 123 -14.11 -8.49 -3.47
CA GLY A 123 -13.03 -8.98 -2.61
C GLY A 123 -11.71 -8.21 -2.67
N SER A 124 -10.76 -8.67 -1.85
CA SER A 124 -9.40 -8.15 -1.85
C SER A 124 -8.67 -8.58 -3.14
N PRO A 125 -7.91 -7.71 -3.82
CA PRO A 125 -7.18 -8.07 -5.04
C PRO A 125 -6.17 -9.21 -4.81
N TRP A 126 -5.74 -9.40 -3.57
CA TRP A 126 -4.92 -10.53 -3.13
C TRP A 126 -5.62 -11.89 -3.25
N ASN A 127 -6.95 -11.94 -3.30
CA ASN A 127 -7.71 -13.18 -3.44
C ASN A 127 -7.94 -13.57 -4.90
N ALA A 128 -7.51 -12.75 -5.87
CA ALA A 128 -7.63 -13.06 -7.29
C ALA A 128 -6.92 -14.38 -7.63
N GLN A 129 -7.55 -15.20 -8.47
CA GLN A 129 -7.00 -16.47 -8.95
C GLN A 129 -6.16 -16.23 -10.19
N VAL A 130 -4.90 -16.67 -10.17
CA VAL A 130 -3.99 -16.54 -11.31
C VAL A 130 -3.49 -17.90 -11.75
N PRO A 131 -3.26 -18.13 -13.06
CA PRO A 131 -2.64 -19.36 -13.53
C PRO A 131 -1.23 -19.51 -12.97
N MET A 132 -0.75 -20.74 -12.81
CA MET A 132 0.60 -20.97 -12.27
C MET A 132 1.73 -20.45 -13.17
N LEU A 133 1.52 -20.41 -14.49
CA LEU A 133 2.53 -20.10 -15.50
C LEU A 133 2.09 -18.94 -16.39
N ASN A 134 3.07 -18.21 -16.94
CA ASN A 134 2.80 -17.17 -17.95
C ASN A 134 2.20 -17.82 -19.22
N SER A 135 1.12 -17.25 -19.75
CA SER A 135 0.55 -17.73 -21.01
C SER A 135 1.26 -17.13 -22.21
N THR A 136 1.90 -17.95 -23.05
CA THR A 136 2.54 -17.50 -24.30
C THR A 136 1.64 -17.65 -25.53
N VAL A 137 0.47 -18.27 -25.37
CA VAL A 137 -0.45 -18.57 -26.47
C VAL A 137 -1.84 -18.08 -26.08
N ARG A 138 -2.49 -17.30 -26.95
CA ARG A 138 -3.93 -17.03 -26.81
C ARG A 138 -4.64 -18.36 -27.03
N VAL A 139 -5.00 -19.09 -25.98
CA VAL A 139 -5.58 -20.44 -26.10
C VAL A 139 -7.04 -20.42 -25.69
N SER A 140 -7.85 -20.60 -26.72
CA SER A 140 -9.14 -21.30 -26.73
C SER A 140 -9.33 -22.25 -25.54
N GLU A 141 -10.41 -21.99 -24.81
CA GLU A 141 -11.20 -22.73 -23.79
C GLU A 141 -10.78 -24.11 -23.23
N GLU A 142 -9.86 -24.87 -23.83
CA GLU A 142 -9.67 -26.29 -23.52
C GLU A 142 -8.20 -26.71 -23.49
N THR A 143 -7.47 -26.38 -22.43
CA THR A 143 -6.25 -27.13 -22.08
C THR A 143 -6.16 -27.34 -20.57
N ALA A 144 -6.19 -28.60 -20.15
CA ALA A 144 -6.22 -29.07 -18.75
C ALA A 144 -5.08 -28.54 -17.85
N LEU A 145 -4.05 -27.91 -18.42
CA LEU A 145 -2.92 -27.30 -17.72
C LEU A 145 -3.23 -25.91 -17.16
N PHE A 146 -4.23 -25.19 -17.70
CA PHE A 146 -4.66 -23.88 -17.21
C PHE A 146 -5.63 -23.94 -16.01
N ARG A 147 -6.04 -25.14 -15.61
CA ARG A 147 -6.99 -25.32 -14.50
C ARG A 147 -6.34 -25.18 -13.11
N ARG A 148 -5.01 -25.22 -13.02
CA ARG A 148 -4.30 -24.96 -11.76
C ARG A 148 -4.10 -23.45 -11.61
N THR A 149 -5.06 -22.84 -10.92
CA THR A 149 -4.91 -21.47 -10.43
C THR A 149 -4.44 -21.50 -8.98
N VAL A 150 -3.82 -20.40 -8.57
CA VAL A 150 -3.50 -20.14 -7.17
C VAL A 150 -3.91 -18.71 -6.84
N PRO A 151 -4.33 -18.44 -5.59
CA PRO A 151 -4.60 -17.07 -5.20
C PRO A 151 -3.31 -16.26 -5.17
N VAL A 152 -3.38 -14.99 -5.59
CA VAL A 152 -2.23 -14.07 -5.58
C VAL A 152 -1.60 -13.99 -4.18
N LYS A 153 -2.41 -13.98 -3.12
CA LYS A 153 -1.98 -13.98 -1.73
C LYS A 153 -0.97 -15.08 -1.44
N ARG A 154 -1.23 -16.30 -1.94
CA ARG A 154 -0.33 -17.46 -1.72
C ARG A 154 1.02 -17.30 -2.40
N VAL A 155 1.08 -16.55 -3.50
CA VAL A 155 2.33 -16.22 -4.20
C VAL A 155 3.08 -15.14 -3.41
N ALA A 156 2.37 -14.11 -2.96
CA ALA A 156 2.93 -13.01 -2.17
C ALA A 156 3.48 -13.47 -0.81
N GLU A 157 2.80 -14.39 -0.12
CA GLU A 157 3.21 -14.97 1.18
C GLU A 157 4.57 -15.69 1.16
N ARG A 158 5.13 -15.99 -0.03
CA ARG A 158 6.50 -16.51 -0.12
C ARG A 158 7.57 -15.45 0.11
N TRP A 159 7.22 -14.18 -0.08
CA TRP A 159 8.14 -13.04 -0.09
C TRP A 159 7.76 -11.99 0.96
N PHE A 160 6.49 -11.96 1.38
CA PHE A 160 5.92 -10.92 2.22
C PHE A 160 5.07 -11.50 3.34
N GLU A 161 4.95 -10.73 4.42
CA GLU A 161 3.99 -10.95 5.48
C GLU A 161 2.84 -9.95 5.34
N PHE A 162 1.60 -10.42 5.50
CA PHE A 162 0.44 -9.55 5.46
C PHE A 162 0.21 -8.94 6.83
N ILE A 163 0.24 -7.61 6.89
CA ILE A 163 -0.04 -6.87 8.12
C ILE A 163 -1.54 -6.60 8.17
N GLU A 164 -2.25 -7.28 9.08
CA GLU A 164 -3.62 -6.89 9.42
C GLU A 164 -3.58 -5.58 10.21
N LYS A 165 -4.06 -4.49 9.60
CA LYS A 165 -4.22 -3.22 10.31
C LYS A 165 -5.44 -3.32 11.22
N ASN A 166 -5.20 -3.57 12.50
CA ASN A 166 -6.20 -3.32 13.54
C ASN A 166 -6.39 -1.80 13.69
N TYR A 167 -7.34 -1.24 12.96
CA TYR A 167 -7.74 0.16 13.12
C TYR A 167 -8.46 0.42 14.47
N ALA A 168 -8.70 -0.61 15.29
CA ALA A 168 -9.52 -0.56 16.50
C ALA A 168 -8.89 0.13 17.72
N THR A 169 -7.60 0.50 17.70
CA THR A 169 -6.93 1.10 18.88
C THR A 169 -6.46 2.54 18.67
N ALA A 170 -6.64 3.14 17.49
CA ALA A 170 -6.21 4.51 17.21
C ALA A 170 -7.24 5.58 17.62
N GLY A 171 -8.36 5.19 18.25
CA GLY A 171 -9.51 6.07 18.52
C GLY A 171 -9.86 6.32 19.98
N THR A 172 -9.15 5.73 20.95
CA THR A 172 -9.37 6.08 22.37
C THR A 172 -8.29 7.05 22.79
N VAL A 173 -8.49 8.31 22.43
CA VAL A 173 -7.82 9.43 23.11
C VAL A 173 -8.43 9.51 24.50
N ASP A 174 -7.60 9.26 25.51
CA ASP A 174 -7.91 9.40 26.93
C ASP A 174 -8.30 10.85 27.24
N ASP A 175 -9.61 11.13 27.22
CA ASP A 175 -10.20 12.32 27.82
C ASP A 175 -10.81 11.93 29.18
N ALA A 176 -9.94 11.73 30.17
CA ALA A 176 -10.35 11.72 31.57
C ALA A 176 -9.16 12.05 32.49
N THR A 177 -8.81 13.33 32.57
CA THR A 177 -8.18 13.85 33.79
C THR A 177 -8.72 15.25 34.10
N GLY A 178 -9.54 15.31 35.15
CA GLY A 178 -9.52 16.41 36.11
C GLY A 178 -10.58 17.49 35.97
N ASN A 179 -11.65 17.38 36.76
CA ASN A 179 -11.95 18.46 37.71
C ASN A 179 -12.56 17.90 39.01
N ALA A 180 -12.16 18.53 40.10
CA ALA A 180 -12.50 18.20 41.47
C ALA A 180 -13.77 18.96 41.90
N GLN A 181 -14.57 18.36 42.77
CA GLN A 181 -15.37 19.14 43.72
C GLN A 181 -15.64 18.33 44.99
N THR A 182 -14.90 18.73 46.02
CA THR A 182 -15.20 18.57 47.44
C THR A 182 -16.57 19.18 47.75
N HIS A 183 -17.47 18.39 48.35
CA HIS A 183 -18.57 18.93 49.15
C HIS A 183 -18.59 18.22 50.50
N THR A 184 -17.97 18.88 51.47
CA THR A 184 -18.20 18.72 52.91
C THR A 184 -19.60 19.24 53.24
N GLU A 185 -20.45 18.40 53.83
CA GLU A 185 -21.61 18.86 54.59
C GLU A 185 -21.52 18.26 56.00
N ILE A 186 -21.22 19.14 56.94
CA ILE A 186 -21.40 18.99 58.37
C ILE A 186 -22.43 20.05 58.74
N GLU A 187 -23.62 19.64 59.17
CA GLU A 187 -24.58 20.31 60.07
C GLU A 187 -25.87 19.47 60.05
N GLU A 188 -26.62 19.24 61.12
CA GLU A 188 -26.55 19.71 62.49
C GLU A 188 -27.39 18.77 63.37
N ASP A 189 -27.00 18.72 64.62
CA ASP A 189 -27.60 18.05 65.77
C ASP A 189 -29.05 18.50 66.04
N ARG A 190 -29.92 17.57 66.46
CA ARG A 190 -31.02 17.86 67.40
C ARG A 190 -31.70 16.60 67.92
N ASP A 191 -31.50 16.39 69.21
CA ASP A 191 -32.25 15.57 70.18
C ASP A 191 -33.77 15.47 69.95
N PHE A 192 -34.37 14.32 70.28
CA PHE A 192 -35.23 14.17 71.48
C PHE A 192 -35.87 12.75 71.55
N GLN A 193 -35.58 12.06 72.67
CA GLN A 193 -36.28 10.92 73.30
C GLN A 193 -36.27 9.52 72.66
#